data_AF-W6Q0A1-F1
#
_entry.id   AF-W6Q0A1-F1
#
_cell.length_a   1.000
_cell.length_b   1.000
_cell.length_c   1.000
_cell.angle_alpha   90.00
_cell.angle_beta   90.00
_cell.angle_gamma   90.00
#
_symmetry.space_group_name_H-M   'P 1'
#
loop_
_entity.id
_entity.type
_entity.pdbx_description
1 polymer ?
#
loop_
_entity_poly.entity_id
_entity_poly.type
_entity_poly.pdbx_seq_one_letter_code
_entity_poly.pdbx_strand_id
1 'polypeptide(L)'
;MIFQVLLGFLTLSTAIGSTANANANANANCYGSNVISAPSADHRPVPWGTPSVHFSSLNGTLTTCCNTLDEIRTALDDIDDQILQLLNRRAAYVREATRFKSTRASVNVPSRNEAVLQQAEQQAVHIGVPLTIARAAMGAILNSSVPFEQCIFDASTE
;
A
#
# COMPACT_ATOMS: atom_id res chain seq x y z
N MET A 1 70.15 43.07 -8.62
CA MET A 1 69.46 44.07 -9.48
C MET A 1 68.49 43.26 -10.33
N ILE A 2 67.16 43.26 -10.19
CA ILE A 2 66.08 44.24 -9.91
C ILE A 2 64.88 43.38 -9.40
N PHE A 3 64.31 43.56 -8.20
CA PHE A 3 63.22 44.45 -7.72
C PHE A 3 61.77 44.19 -8.24
N GLN A 4 60.81 44.10 -7.28
CA GLN A 4 59.32 44.15 -7.29
C GLN A 4 58.51 42.95 -7.86
N VAL A 5 57.68 42.19 -7.10
CA VAL A 5 56.51 42.42 -6.19
C VAL A 5 55.20 42.77 -6.93
N LEU A 6 54.17 41.90 -6.81
CA LEU A 6 52.72 42.13 -6.54
C LEU A 6 51.94 40.80 -6.83
N LEU A 7 51.39 40.06 -5.84
CA LEU A 7 50.07 40.19 -5.16
C LEU A 7 48.81 39.84 -6.00
N GLY A 8 48.13 38.76 -5.58
CA GLY A 8 46.68 38.48 -5.78
C GLY A 8 46.32 37.86 -7.13
N PHE A 9 45.40 36.91 -7.28
CA PHE A 9 44.29 36.46 -6.44
C PHE A 9 44.02 34.96 -6.73
N LEU A 10 43.72 34.19 -5.68
CA LEU A 10 43.04 32.90 -5.80
C LEU A 10 41.66 33.14 -6.43
N THR A 11 41.39 32.60 -7.62
CA THR A 11 40.01 32.42 -8.09
C THR A 11 39.56 31.01 -7.73
N LEU A 12 38.87 30.96 -6.59
CA LEU A 12 38.09 29.84 -6.10
C LEU A 12 36.90 29.65 -7.06
N SER A 13 37.01 28.75 -8.02
CA SER A 13 35.84 28.33 -8.80
C SER A 13 35.00 27.41 -7.94
N THR A 14 33.98 27.99 -7.30
CA THR A 14 32.95 27.27 -6.56
C THR A 14 32.26 26.30 -7.51
N ALA A 15 32.42 25.01 -7.25
CA ALA A 15 31.49 24.00 -7.74
C ALA A 15 30.09 24.41 -7.24
N ILE A 16 29.22 24.80 -8.17
CA ILE A 16 27.80 24.92 -7.88
C ILE A 16 27.31 23.49 -7.75
N GLY A 17 27.42 22.96 -6.53
CA GLY A 17 26.66 21.79 -6.13
C GLY A 17 25.20 22.14 -6.30
N SER A 18 24.53 21.43 -7.21
CA SER A 18 23.08 21.36 -7.22
C SER A 18 22.64 20.85 -5.86
N THR A 19 22.24 21.76 -4.95
CA THR A 19 21.51 21.38 -3.75
C THR A 19 20.13 20.90 -4.22
N ALA A 20 20.06 19.65 -4.66
CA ALA A 20 18.81 18.92 -4.67
C ALA A 20 18.25 19.02 -3.26
N ASN A 21 17.02 19.51 -3.15
CA ASN A 21 16.29 19.66 -1.92
C ASN A 21 16.36 18.35 -1.10
N ALA A 22 17.14 18.33 -0.02
CA ALA A 22 17.40 17.16 0.83
C ALA A 22 16.21 16.82 1.74
N ASN A 23 15.00 16.83 1.18
CA ASN A 23 13.79 16.31 1.81
C ASN A 23 13.03 15.41 0.82
N ALA A 24 13.77 14.64 0.01
CA ALA A 24 13.21 13.47 -0.65
C ALA A 24 13.24 12.34 0.37
N ASN A 25 12.08 11.95 0.89
CA ASN A 25 11.94 10.84 1.81
C ASN A 25 12.51 9.56 1.15
N ALA A 26 13.61 9.02 1.69
CA ALA A 26 14.34 7.89 1.11
C ALA A 26 13.45 6.67 0.85
N ASN A 27 12.33 6.52 1.57
CA ASN A 27 11.36 5.44 1.36
C ASN A 27 10.33 5.69 0.26
N ALA A 28 10.34 6.84 -0.44
CA ALA A 28 9.36 7.15 -1.48
C ALA A 28 9.38 6.13 -2.64
N ASN A 29 10.55 5.57 -2.93
CA ASN A 29 10.70 4.47 -3.91
C ASN A 29 9.98 3.18 -3.50
N CYS A 30 9.77 2.94 -2.20
CA CYS A 30 9.09 1.75 -1.69
C CYS A 30 7.56 1.77 -1.87
N TYR A 31 6.95 2.91 -2.25
CA TYR A 31 5.49 3.08 -2.36
C TYR A 31 4.93 2.99 -3.80
N GLY A 32 5.78 2.91 -4.84
CA GLY A 32 5.32 2.72 -6.24
C GLY A 32 4.80 3.98 -6.95
N SER A 33 4.42 3.83 -8.23
CA SER A 33 3.98 4.93 -9.14
C SER A 33 2.44 4.95 -9.36
N ASN A 34 1.90 6.13 -9.68
CA ASN A 34 0.46 6.44 -9.79
C ASN A 34 -0.34 5.51 -10.73
N VAL A 35 -1.51 5.07 -10.25
CA VAL A 35 -2.54 4.35 -11.00
C VAL A 35 -3.58 5.32 -11.57
N ILE A 36 -3.94 5.14 -12.84
CA ILE A 36 -5.06 5.81 -13.49
C ILE A 36 -6.23 4.83 -13.54
N SER A 37 -7.36 5.20 -12.95
CA SER A 37 -8.63 4.47 -13.09
C SER A 37 -9.52 5.19 -14.11
N ALA A 38 -10.02 4.44 -15.10
CA ALA A 38 -11.05 4.90 -16.02
C ALA A 38 -12.36 4.13 -15.71
N PRO A 39 -13.51 4.81 -15.61
CA PRO A 39 -14.77 4.16 -15.28
C PRO A 39 -15.24 3.21 -16.39
N SER A 40 -15.96 2.15 -16.00
CA SER A 40 -16.67 1.24 -16.93
C SER A 40 -17.91 1.92 -17.52
N ALA A 41 -18.28 1.61 -18.76
CA ALA A 41 -19.41 2.23 -19.47
C ALA A 41 -20.61 1.26 -19.70
N ASP A 42 -20.74 0.18 -18.93
CA ASP A 42 -21.60 -0.96 -19.27
C ASP A 42 -22.90 -1.06 -18.44
N HIS A 43 -23.94 -0.42 -18.99
CA HIS A 43 -25.24 -0.19 -18.36
C HIS A 43 -26.25 -1.34 -18.54
N ARG A 44 -25.81 -2.59 -18.75
CA ARG A 44 -26.73 -3.70 -19.00
C ARG A 44 -27.62 -3.99 -17.77
N PRO A 45 -28.95 -4.14 -17.93
CA PRO A 45 -29.85 -4.52 -16.84
C PRO A 45 -29.64 -5.99 -16.45
N VAL A 46 -30.04 -6.36 -15.23
CA VAL A 46 -29.99 -7.76 -14.77
C VAL A 46 -30.94 -8.63 -15.62
N PRO A 47 -30.45 -9.67 -16.34
CA PRO A 47 -31.29 -10.39 -17.29
C PRO A 47 -32.25 -11.41 -16.65
N TRP A 48 -32.09 -11.73 -15.37
CA TRP A 48 -32.96 -12.66 -14.64
C TRP A 48 -33.01 -12.37 -13.13
N GLY A 49 -34.18 -12.58 -12.51
CA GLY A 49 -34.37 -12.47 -11.06
C GLY A 49 -34.56 -11.04 -10.55
N THR A 50 -34.59 -10.88 -9.23
CA THR A 50 -34.61 -9.58 -8.54
C THR A 50 -33.30 -9.38 -7.78
N PRO A 51 -32.88 -8.13 -7.54
CA PRO A 51 -31.70 -7.82 -6.73
C PRO A 51 -31.70 -8.60 -5.41
N SER A 52 -30.64 -9.37 -5.15
CA SER A 52 -30.55 -10.30 -4.02
C SER A 52 -29.32 -10.06 -3.14
N VAL A 53 -28.51 -9.04 -3.45
CA VAL A 53 -27.39 -8.68 -2.59
C VAL A 53 -27.96 -8.04 -1.33
N HIS A 54 -27.71 -8.72 -0.22
CA HIS A 54 -28.05 -8.29 1.12
C HIS A 54 -26.74 -8.12 1.88
N PHE A 55 -26.31 -6.88 2.09
CA PHE A 55 -25.24 -6.60 3.04
C PHE A 55 -25.80 -5.78 4.20
N SER A 56 -25.35 -6.12 5.41
CA SER A 56 -25.57 -5.25 6.56
C SER A 56 -24.77 -3.98 6.33
N SER A 57 -25.43 -2.86 6.03
CA SER A 57 -24.73 -1.57 6.11
C SER A 57 -24.26 -1.39 7.56
N LEU A 58 -23.12 -0.74 7.75
CA LEU A 58 -22.78 -0.16 9.05
C LEU A 58 -24.02 0.62 9.52
N ASN A 59 -24.61 0.24 10.67
CA ASN A 59 -25.92 0.66 11.24
C ASN A 59 -27.13 -0.29 11.01
N GLY A 60 -26.94 -1.50 10.49
CA GLY A 60 -27.95 -2.56 10.54
C GLY A 60 -29.17 -2.38 9.62
N THR A 61 -29.09 -1.46 8.65
CA THR A 61 -30.13 -1.34 7.62
C THR A 61 -29.79 -2.29 6.47
N LEU A 62 -30.67 -3.27 6.25
CA LEU A 62 -30.58 -4.17 5.11
C LEU A 62 -30.86 -3.36 3.84
N THR A 63 -29.82 -3.08 3.05
CA THR A 63 -29.99 -2.41 1.76
C THR A 63 -29.99 -3.45 0.67
N THR A 64 -31.05 -3.45 -0.15
CA THR A 64 -31.12 -4.25 -1.37
C THR A 64 -30.53 -3.44 -2.52
N CYS A 65 -29.47 -3.97 -3.12
CA CYS A 65 -28.87 -3.50 -4.38
C CYS A 65 -28.71 -4.74 -5.29
N CYS A 66 -28.63 -4.66 -6.62
CA CYS A 66 -28.66 -3.54 -7.55
C CYS A 66 -29.46 -3.92 -8.81
N ASN A 67 -29.94 -2.96 -9.60
CA ASN A 67 -30.75 -3.20 -10.80
C ASN A 67 -29.95 -3.28 -12.11
N THR A 68 -28.72 -2.77 -12.12
CA THR A 68 -27.83 -2.77 -13.29
C THR A 68 -26.43 -3.22 -12.92
N LEU A 69 -25.64 -3.65 -13.92
CA LEU A 69 -24.27 -4.05 -13.69
C LEU A 69 -23.37 -2.87 -13.26
N ASP A 70 -23.65 -1.64 -13.72
CA ASP A 70 -22.90 -0.45 -13.32
C ASP A 70 -23.15 -0.05 -11.86
N GLU A 71 -24.36 -0.26 -11.34
CA GLU A 71 -24.61 -0.09 -9.90
C GLU A 71 -23.82 -1.11 -9.07
N ILE A 72 -23.69 -2.36 -9.54
CA ILE A 72 -22.86 -3.38 -8.88
C ILE A 72 -21.39 -2.96 -8.90
N ARG A 73 -20.89 -2.50 -10.06
CA ARG A 73 -19.50 -2.02 -10.18
C ARG A 73 -19.22 -0.82 -9.29
N THR A 74 -20.13 0.15 -9.24
CA THR A 74 -20.00 1.32 -8.36
C THR A 74 -19.92 0.90 -6.89
N ALA A 75 -20.72 -0.08 -6.48
CA ALA A 75 -20.65 -0.62 -5.12
C ALA A 75 -19.34 -1.38 -4.85
N LEU A 76 -18.81 -2.10 -5.85
CA LEU A 76 -17.50 -2.75 -5.74
C LEU A 76 -16.35 -1.74 -5.70
N ASP A 77 -16.39 -0.69 -6.52
CA ASP A 77 -15.39 0.38 -6.54
C ASP A 77 -15.30 1.06 -5.17
N ASP A 78 -16.42 1.34 -4.50
CA ASP A 78 -16.45 1.88 -3.13
C ASP A 78 -15.82 0.91 -2.10
N ILE A 79 -16.10 -0.39 -2.23
CA ILE A 79 -15.48 -1.42 -1.37
C ILE A 79 -13.97 -1.49 -1.65
N ASP A 80 -13.55 -1.44 -2.90
CA ASP A 80 -12.15 -1.50 -3.30
C ASP A 80 -11.38 -0.28 -2.78
N ASP A 81 -11.98 0.91 -2.82
CA ASP A 81 -11.44 2.13 -2.20
C ASP A 81 -11.27 1.96 -0.67
N GLN A 82 -12.26 1.38 0.01
CA GLN A 82 -12.16 1.08 1.45
C GLN A 82 -11.07 0.04 1.74
N ILE A 83 -10.93 -1.00 0.90
CA ILE A 83 -9.86 -1.99 1.00
C ILE A 83 -8.50 -1.29 0.86
N LEU A 84 -8.33 -0.42 -0.13
CA LEU A 84 -7.07 0.34 -0.33
C LEU A 84 -6.74 1.23 0.87
N GLN A 85 -7.74 1.90 1.47
CA GLN A 85 -7.54 2.67 2.71
C GLN A 85 -7.08 1.79 3.88
N LEU A 86 -7.68 0.61 4.06
CA LEU A 86 -7.27 -0.36 5.08
C LEU A 86 -5.86 -0.91 4.82
N LEU A 87 -5.53 -1.21 3.56
CA LEU A 87 -4.19 -1.65 3.17
C LEU A 87 -3.13 -0.57 3.43
N ASN A 88 -3.41 0.69 3.12
CA ASN A 88 -2.52 1.80 3.43
C ASN A 88 -2.27 1.91 4.94
N ARG A 89 -3.34 1.84 5.75
CA ARG A 89 -3.21 1.83 7.21
C ARG A 89 -2.38 0.65 7.71
N ARG A 90 -2.59 -0.54 7.15
CA ARG A 90 -1.80 -1.73 7.48
C ARG A 90 -0.33 -1.57 7.09
N ALA A 91 -0.05 -1.02 5.90
CA ALA A 91 1.31 -0.75 5.44
C ALA A 91 2.05 0.25 6.34
N ALA A 92 1.34 1.27 6.87
CA ALA A 92 1.91 2.20 7.85
C ALA A 92 2.36 1.48 9.13
N TYR A 93 1.57 0.51 9.64
CA TYR A 93 1.99 -0.31 10.79
C TYR A 93 3.14 -1.26 10.45
N VAL A 94 3.19 -1.82 9.25
CA VAL A 94 4.32 -2.65 8.78
C VAL A 94 5.60 -1.82 8.74
N ARG A 95 5.54 -0.60 8.19
CA ARG A 95 6.66 0.36 8.21
C ARG A 95 7.11 0.70 9.62
N GLU A 96 6.18 0.96 10.54
CA GLU A 96 6.54 1.23 11.95
C GLU A 96 7.16 -0.01 12.62
N ALA A 97 6.67 -1.21 12.31
CA ALA A 97 7.21 -2.46 12.84
C ALA A 97 8.69 -2.65 12.46
N THR A 98 9.13 -2.14 11.31
CA THR A 98 10.52 -2.21 10.85
C THR A 98 11.50 -1.59 11.85
N ARG A 99 11.11 -0.52 12.57
CA ARG A 99 11.96 0.15 13.58
C ARG A 99 12.35 -0.76 14.74
N PHE A 100 11.60 -1.83 14.99
CA PHE A 100 11.86 -2.80 16.05
C PHE A 100 12.71 -4.00 15.60
N LYS A 101 13.15 -4.03 14.35
CA LYS A 101 13.87 -5.15 13.76
C LYS A 101 15.37 -4.82 13.73
N SER A 102 16.18 -5.69 14.31
CA SER A 102 17.63 -5.48 14.42
C SER A 102 18.42 -6.04 13.23
N THR A 103 17.81 -6.93 12.44
CA THR A 103 18.46 -7.55 11.28
C THR A 103 17.48 -7.71 10.13
N ARG A 104 18.01 -7.75 8.91
CA ARG A 104 17.20 -8.02 7.71
C ARG A 104 16.49 -9.38 7.79
N ALA A 105 17.11 -10.37 8.44
CA ALA A 105 16.51 -11.68 8.67
C ALA A 105 15.28 -11.62 9.60
N SER A 106 15.23 -10.68 10.55
CA SER A 106 14.05 -10.49 11.41
C SER A 106 12.85 -9.84 10.69
N VAL A 107 13.00 -9.42 9.43
CA VAL A 107 11.91 -8.86 8.63
C VAL A 107 10.86 -9.91 8.29
N ASN A 108 11.27 -11.08 7.80
CA ASN A 108 10.36 -12.17 7.51
C ASN A 108 10.31 -13.16 8.68
N VAL A 109 9.15 -13.31 9.31
CA VAL A 109 8.93 -14.27 10.40
C VAL A 109 7.85 -15.26 9.94
N PRO A 110 8.23 -16.41 9.33
CA PRO A 110 7.27 -17.35 8.74
C PRO A 110 6.19 -17.85 9.70
N SER A 111 6.55 -18.11 10.96
CA SER A 111 5.59 -18.52 11.99
C SER A 111 4.54 -17.45 12.30
N ARG A 112 4.91 -16.16 12.24
CA ARG A 112 3.96 -15.07 12.42
C ARG A 112 3.04 -14.94 11.21
N ASN A 113 3.56 -15.10 9.99
CA ASN A 113 2.75 -15.06 8.77
C ASN A 113 1.70 -16.18 8.77
N GLU A 114 2.09 -17.39 9.17
CA GLU A 114 1.17 -18.52 9.30
C GLU A 114 0.08 -18.25 10.34
N ALA A 115 0.43 -17.68 11.50
CA ALA A 115 -0.56 -17.29 12.51
C ALA A 115 -1.57 -16.25 12.00
N VAL A 116 -1.13 -15.30 11.15
CA VAL A 116 -2.03 -14.31 10.53
C VAL A 116 -2.97 -14.97 9.53
N LEU A 117 -2.49 -15.93 8.73
CA LEU A 117 -3.34 -16.70 7.81
C LEU A 117 -4.39 -17.49 8.57
N GLN A 118 -4.00 -18.26 9.59
CA GLN A 118 -4.94 -19.04 10.40
C GLN A 118 -6.00 -18.16 11.06
N GLN A 119 -5.60 -16.98 11.56
CA GLN A 119 -6.55 -16.01 12.11
C GLN A 119 -7.53 -15.50 11.05
N ALA A 120 -7.07 -15.20 9.83
CA ALA A 120 -7.94 -14.77 8.74
C ALA A 120 -8.96 -15.86 8.37
N GLU A 121 -8.55 -17.13 8.36
CA GLU A 121 -9.45 -18.27 8.10
C GLU A 121 -10.51 -18.43 9.18
N GLN A 122 -10.12 -18.33 10.46
CA GLN A 122 -11.07 -18.39 11.60
C GLN A 122 -12.07 -17.24 11.55
N GLN A 123 -11.60 -16.02 11.27
CA GLN A 123 -12.47 -14.85 11.16
C GLN A 123 -13.42 -14.97 9.97
N ALA A 124 -12.95 -15.49 8.83
CA ALA A 124 -13.77 -15.68 7.64
C ALA A 124 -15.02 -16.54 7.93
N VAL A 125 -14.86 -17.61 8.72
CA VAL A 125 -15.98 -18.45 9.17
C VAL A 125 -16.98 -17.65 10.00
N HIS A 126 -16.52 -16.78 10.90
CA HIS A 126 -17.40 -15.99 11.77
C HIS A 126 -18.18 -14.90 11.03
N ILE A 127 -17.58 -14.29 10.00
CA ILE A 127 -18.19 -13.17 9.28
C ILE A 127 -18.80 -13.57 7.93
N GLY A 128 -18.74 -14.86 7.57
CA GLY A 128 -19.35 -15.39 6.35
C GLY A 128 -18.57 -15.12 5.06
N VAL A 129 -17.27 -14.82 5.14
CA VAL A 129 -16.41 -14.68 3.96
C VAL A 129 -15.98 -16.07 3.49
N PRO A 130 -16.03 -16.39 2.18
CA PRO A 130 -15.51 -17.65 1.67
C PRO A 130 -14.05 -17.86 2.03
N LEU A 131 -13.73 -19.01 2.62
CA LEU A 131 -12.38 -19.35 3.10
C LEU A 131 -11.31 -19.21 2.01
N THR A 132 -11.66 -19.60 0.78
CA THR A 132 -10.80 -19.47 -0.41
C THR A 132 -10.40 -18.02 -0.68
N ILE A 133 -11.34 -17.08 -0.53
CA ILE A 133 -11.09 -15.64 -0.71
C ILE A 133 -10.25 -15.10 0.45
N ALA A 134 -10.61 -15.41 1.69
CA ALA A 134 -9.90 -14.92 2.87
C ALA A 134 -8.42 -15.35 2.88
N ARG A 135 -8.16 -16.65 2.63
CA ARG A 135 -6.79 -17.18 2.58
C ARG A 135 -5.99 -16.57 1.44
N ALA A 136 -6.57 -16.46 0.25
CA ALA A 136 -5.90 -15.89 -0.92
C ALA A 136 -5.55 -14.41 -0.72
N ALA A 137 -6.52 -13.60 -0.27
CA ALA A 137 -6.32 -12.17 -0.04
C ALA A 137 -5.26 -11.91 1.03
N MET A 138 -5.36 -12.57 2.20
CA MET A 138 -4.38 -12.37 3.27
C MET A 138 -2.99 -12.89 2.89
N GLY A 139 -2.92 -13.99 2.14
CA GLY A 139 -1.66 -14.51 1.60
C GLY A 139 -0.98 -13.53 0.66
N ALA A 140 -1.72 -12.94 -0.28
CA ALA A 140 -1.19 -11.91 -1.17
C ALA A 140 -0.69 -10.69 -0.40
N ILE A 141 -1.47 -10.21 0.57
CA ILE A 141 -1.08 -9.07 1.43
C ILE A 141 0.24 -9.36 2.16
N LEU A 142 0.38 -10.55 2.78
CA LEU A 142 1.61 -10.93 3.48
C LEU A 142 2.80 -11.04 2.52
N ASN A 143 2.62 -11.70 1.37
CA ASN A 143 3.66 -11.87 0.36
C ASN A 143 4.16 -10.55 -0.21
N SER A 144 3.28 -9.54 -0.33
CA SER A 144 3.66 -8.18 -0.75
C SER A 144 4.22 -7.33 0.40
N SER A 145 3.83 -7.60 1.65
CA SER A 145 4.30 -6.83 2.81
C SER A 145 5.75 -7.10 3.15
N VAL A 146 6.22 -8.34 3.03
CA VAL A 146 7.61 -8.71 3.32
C VAL A 146 8.62 -7.93 2.45
N PRO A 147 8.52 -7.93 1.11
CA PRO A 147 9.46 -7.17 0.28
C PRO A 147 9.32 -5.65 0.47
N PHE A 148 8.10 -5.14 0.71
CA PHE A 148 7.92 -3.74 1.10
C PHE A 148 8.69 -3.41 2.39
N GLU A 149 8.56 -4.24 3.42
CA GLU A 149 9.24 -4.03 4.69
C GLU A 149 10.77 -4.18 4.57
N GLN A 150 11.23 -5.10 3.71
CA GLN A 150 12.66 -5.23 3.39
C GLN A 150 13.20 -3.96 2.73
N CYS A 151 12.47 -3.36 1.78
CA CYS A 151 12.83 -2.08 1.17
C CYS A 151 12.98 -0.97 2.22
N ILE A 152 12.03 -0.88 3.16
CA ILE A 152 12.08 0.08 4.26
C ILE A 152 13.30 -0.18 5.17
N PHE A 153 13.54 -1.44 5.52
CA PHE A 153 14.68 -1.81 6.37
C PHE A 153 15.99 -1.40 5.72
N ASP A 154 16.20 -1.79 4.45
CA ASP A 154 17.42 -1.52 3.72
C ASP A 154 17.69 -0.01 3.61
N ALA A 155 16.67 0.78 3.22
CA ALA A 155 16.75 2.24 3.13
C ALA A 155 16.98 2.96 4.48
N SER A 156 16.76 2.27 5.61
CA SER A 156 17.02 2.81 6.95
C SER A 156 18.40 2.45 7.52
N THR A 157 19.12 1.54 6.85
CA THR A 157 20.44 1.04 7.26
C THR A 157 21.58 1.46 6.34
N GLU A 158 21.28 2.15 5.24
CA GLU A 158 22.24 2.90 4.42
C GLU A 158 22.76 4.15 5.16
#